data_AF-A0AAN6D5Y8-F1
#
_entry.id   AF-A0AAN6D5Y8-F1
#
_cell.length_a   1.000
_cell.length_b   1.000
_cell.length_c   1.000
_cell.angle_alpha   90.00
_cell.angle_beta   90.00
_cell.angle_gamma   90.00
#
_symmetry.space_group_name_H-M   'P 1'
#
loop_
_entity.id
_entity.type
_entity.pdbx_description
1 polymer ?
#
loop_
_entity_poly.entity_id
_entity_poly.type
_entity_poly.pdbx_seq_one_letter_code
_entity_poly.pdbx_strand_id
1 'polypeptide(L)'
;MLVPTDDELQSYVKQVMKQLHRWVYGGSISRLVVAIVSKETGETLEKWQFNLEIQKPDTEQTEGKTNEQIQREIQAIIRQITASVTFLPELEDECTFNVLVYADPNCRVPEEWGDSRTHEITGATESVKFRSFSTTNHRVDALVEYKYG
;
A
#
# COMPACT_ATOMS: atom_id res chain seq x y z
N MET A 1 5.94 13.81 -9.42
CA MET A 1 5.90 12.41 -8.98
C MET A 1 7.07 11.73 -9.66
N LEU A 2 7.93 11.07 -8.91
CA LEU A 2 9.05 10.31 -9.47
C LEU A 2 8.53 8.95 -9.94
N VAL A 3 8.99 8.51 -11.10
CA VAL A 3 8.61 7.23 -11.71
C VAL A 3 9.92 6.51 -12.06
N PRO A 4 10.05 5.21 -11.77
CA PRO A 4 11.27 4.47 -12.10
C PRO A 4 11.52 4.50 -13.62
N THR A 5 12.79 4.62 -14.01
CA THR A 5 13.23 4.57 -15.42
C THR A 5 13.70 3.18 -15.84
N ASP A 6 13.88 2.28 -14.88
CA ASP A 6 14.30 0.90 -15.13
C ASP A 6 13.13 0.09 -15.71
N ASP A 7 13.35 -0.55 -16.86
CA ASP A 7 12.31 -1.24 -17.63
C ASP A 7 11.81 -2.52 -16.94
N GLU A 8 12.70 -3.24 -16.26
CA GLU A 8 12.35 -4.46 -15.52
C GLU A 8 11.44 -4.12 -14.33
N LEU A 9 11.82 -3.11 -13.54
CA LEU A 9 11.03 -2.61 -12.42
C LEU A 9 9.70 -2.03 -12.89
N GLN A 10 9.67 -1.26 -13.98
CA GLN A 10 8.41 -0.78 -14.55
C GLN A 10 7.50 -1.94 -14.96
N SER A 11 8.05 -3.00 -15.56
CA SER A 11 7.30 -4.17 -16.00
C SER A 11 6.74 -4.94 -14.81
N TYR A 12 7.55 -5.14 -13.76
CA TYR A 12 7.12 -5.74 -12.50
C TYR A 12 5.96 -4.95 -11.86
N VAL A 13 6.12 -3.64 -11.69
CA VAL A 13 5.07 -2.78 -11.10
C VAL A 13 3.80 -2.82 -11.96
N LYS A 14 3.91 -2.80 -13.30
CA LYS A 14 2.74 -2.92 -14.19
C LYS A 14 2.01 -4.26 -14.01
N GLN A 15 2.72 -5.36 -13.86
CA GLN A 15 2.11 -6.68 -13.61
C GLN A 15 1.37 -6.72 -12.28
N VAL A 16 1.99 -6.22 -11.21
CA VAL A 16 1.37 -6.10 -9.88
C VAL A 16 0.10 -5.25 -9.95
N MET A 17 0.17 -4.07 -10.58
CA MET A 17 -0.98 -3.16 -10.72
C MET A 17 -2.13 -3.76 -11.53
N LYS A 18 -1.83 -4.54 -12.58
CA LYS A 18 -2.84 -5.25 -13.37
C LYS A 18 -3.61 -6.27 -12.53
N GLN A 19 -2.91 -6.98 -11.64
CA GLN A 19 -3.58 -7.96 -10.77
C GLN A 19 -4.35 -7.27 -9.63
N LEU A 20 -3.77 -6.23 -9.02
CA LEU A 20 -4.46 -5.42 -8.01
C LEU A 20 -5.77 -4.85 -8.54
N HIS A 21 -5.78 -4.33 -9.77
CA HIS A 21 -7.00 -3.83 -10.41
C HIS A 21 -8.12 -4.89 -10.42
N ARG A 22 -7.82 -6.15 -10.79
CA ARG A 22 -8.81 -7.23 -10.77
C ARG A 22 -9.36 -7.51 -9.38
N TRP A 23 -8.51 -7.54 -8.35
CA TRP A 23 -8.95 -7.81 -6.98
C TRP A 23 -9.75 -6.65 -6.38
N VAL A 24 -9.37 -5.39 -6.67
CA VAL A 24 -10.10 -4.19 -6.23
C VAL A 24 -11.51 -4.17 -6.84
N TYR A 25 -11.63 -4.43 -8.14
CA TYR A 25 -12.93 -4.48 -8.82
C TYR A 25 -13.76 -5.71 -8.42
N GLY A 26 -13.09 -6.84 -8.18
CA GLY A 26 -13.73 -8.06 -7.66
C GLY A 26 -14.12 -7.98 -6.19
N GLY A 27 -13.77 -6.88 -5.48
CA GLY A 27 -14.01 -6.72 -4.06
C GLY A 27 -13.33 -7.77 -3.19
N SER A 28 -12.26 -8.38 -3.69
CA SER A 28 -11.58 -9.51 -3.05
C SER A 28 -10.35 -9.10 -2.26
N ILE A 29 -9.93 -7.84 -2.29
CA ILE A 29 -8.76 -7.31 -1.58
C ILE A 29 -9.19 -6.48 -0.36
N SER A 30 -8.48 -6.65 0.75
CA SER A 30 -8.67 -5.86 1.97
C SER A 30 -7.44 -5.02 2.33
N ARG A 31 -6.23 -5.42 1.94
CA ARG A 31 -5.00 -4.68 2.28
C ARG A 31 -3.91 -4.93 1.24
N LEU A 32 -3.21 -3.86 0.88
CA LEU A 32 -1.94 -3.87 0.15
C LEU A 32 -0.83 -3.46 1.12
N VAL A 33 0.26 -4.22 1.17
CA VAL A 33 1.43 -3.91 2.01
C VAL A 33 2.67 -3.85 1.14
N VAL A 34 3.49 -2.83 1.37
CA VAL A 34 4.85 -2.73 0.83
C VAL A 34 5.82 -2.81 2.00
N ALA A 35 6.53 -3.93 2.11
CA ALA A 35 7.52 -4.16 3.14
C ALA A 35 8.92 -3.79 2.61
N ILE A 36 9.65 -2.95 3.34
CA ILE A 36 11.05 -2.63 3.08
C ILE A 36 11.90 -3.52 3.99
N VAL A 37 12.83 -4.26 3.40
CA VAL A 37 13.57 -5.34 4.07
C VAL A 37 15.05 -5.14 3.86
N SER A 38 15.83 -5.18 4.94
CA SER A 38 17.30 -5.17 4.85
C SER A 38 17.78 -6.39 4.08
N LYS A 39 18.63 -6.18 3.07
CA LYS A 39 19.22 -7.26 2.28
C LYS A 39 20.22 -8.08 3.08
N GLU A 40 20.86 -7.48 4.08
CA GLU A 40 21.85 -8.14 4.92
C GLU A 40 21.21 -9.05 5.97
N THR A 41 20.24 -8.53 6.73
CA THR A 41 19.64 -9.26 7.86
C THR A 41 18.35 -9.99 7.49
N GLY A 42 17.69 -9.58 6.40
CA GLY A 42 16.37 -10.08 6.02
C GLY A 42 15.23 -9.59 6.91
N GLU A 43 15.50 -8.65 7.83
CA GLU A 43 14.52 -8.02 8.72
C GLU A 43 13.71 -6.93 8.00
N THR A 44 12.41 -6.84 8.31
CA THR A 44 11.57 -5.74 7.85
C THR A 44 11.88 -4.48 8.65
N LEU A 45 12.26 -3.41 7.95
CA LEU A 45 12.58 -2.10 8.54
C LEU A 45 11.37 -1.17 8.52
N GLU A 46 10.64 -1.18 7.40
CA GLU A 46 9.41 -0.41 7.22
C GLU A 46 8.31 -1.28 6.62
N LYS A 47 7.08 -1.01 7.01
CA LYS A 47 5.88 -1.71 6.53
C LYS A 47 4.81 -0.67 6.21
N TRP A 48 4.70 -0.37 4.93
CA TRP A 48 3.70 0.55 4.39
C TRP A 48 2.42 -0.20 4.13
N GLN A 49 1.34 0.16 4.81
CA GLN A 49 0.06 -0.51 4.68
C GLN A 49 -1.00 0.43 4.09
N PHE A 50 -1.71 -0.09 3.09
CA PHE A 50 -2.86 0.53 2.46
C PHE A 50 -4.06 -0.40 2.66
N ASN A 51 -4.94 -0.03 3.59
CA ASN A 51 -6.16 -0.77 3.89
C ASN A 51 -7.27 -0.30 2.96
N LEU A 52 -7.95 -1.25 2.31
CA LEU A 52 -9.07 -0.99 1.42
C LEU A 52 -10.37 -1.45 2.08
N GLU A 53 -11.31 -0.52 2.20
CA GLU A 53 -12.66 -0.78 2.68
C GLU A 53 -13.65 -0.58 1.53
N ILE A 54 -14.44 -1.60 1.22
CA ILE A 54 -15.51 -1.49 0.22
C ILE A 54 -16.67 -0.74 0.88
N GLN A 55 -17.00 0.43 0.34
CA GLN A 55 -18.12 1.22 0.81
C GLN A 55 -19.40 0.60 0.27
N LYS A 56 -20.37 0.35 1.16
CA LYS A 56 -21.73 0.03 0.73
C LYS A 56 -22.34 1.32 0.18
N PRO A 57 -23.10 1.27 -0.93
CA PRO A 57 -23.78 2.45 -1.42
C PRO A 57 -24.77 2.91 -0.35
N ASP A 58 -24.47 4.03 0.30
CA ASP A 58 -25.40 4.66 1.23
C ASP A 58 -26.53 5.25 0.39
N THR A 59 -27.75 4.77 0.62
CA THR A 59 -28.98 5.22 -0.05
C THR A 59 -29.29 6.72 0.16
N GLU A 60 -28.48 7.44 0.96
CA GLU A 60 -28.70 8.83 1.36
C GLU A 60 -27.62 9.82 0.89
N GLN A 61 -26.56 9.38 0.21
CA GLN A 61 -25.53 10.28 -0.35
C GLN A 61 -25.57 10.30 -1.89
N THR A 62 -26.47 11.12 -2.44
CA THR A 62 -26.70 11.29 -3.88
C THR A 62 -25.80 12.34 -4.56
N GLU A 63 -24.69 12.73 -3.95
CA GLU A 63 -23.64 13.50 -4.63
C GLU A 63 -22.29 12.80 -4.48
N GLY A 64 -21.93 12.00 -5.49
CA GLY A 64 -20.62 11.37 -5.56
C GLY A 64 -19.51 12.43 -5.65
N LYS A 65 -18.40 12.21 -4.95
CA LYS A 65 -17.21 13.08 -5.05
C LYS A 65 -16.76 13.20 -6.51
N THR A 66 -16.35 14.39 -6.93
CA THR A 66 -15.81 14.59 -8.28
C THR A 66 -14.40 14.00 -8.39
N ASN A 67 -13.98 13.69 -9.61
CA ASN A 67 -12.62 13.18 -9.87
C ASN A 67 -11.54 14.16 -9.39
N GLU A 68 -11.79 15.47 -9.46
CA GLU A 68 -10.87 16.50 -8.99
C GLU A 68 -10.73 16.48 -7.46
N GLN A 69 -11.82 16.24 -6.73
CA GLN A 69 -11.79 16.11 -5.27
C GLN A 69 -11.01 14.85 -4.86
N ILE A 70 -11.28 13.72 -5.50
CA ILE A 70 -10.55 12.45 -5.26
C ILE A 70 -9.06 12.64 -5.56
N GLN A 71 -8.72 13.26 -6.69
CA GLN A 71 -7.33 13.51 -7.06
C GLN A 71 -6.62 14.43 -6.06
N ARG A 72 -7.31 15.44 -5.51
CA ARG A 72 -6.75 16.31 -4.45
C ARG A 72 -6.47 15.54 -3.16
N GLU A 73 -7.35 14.62 -2.76
CA GLU A 73 -7.14 13.74 -1.60
C GLU A 73 -5.92 12.83 -1.83
N ILE A 74 -5.83 12.19 -3.00
CA ILE A 74 -4.67 11.36 -3.38
C ILE A 74 -3.38 12.18 -3.33
N GLN A 75 -3.37 13.39 -3.91
CA GLN A 75 -2.20 14.27 -3.89
C GLN A 75 -1.80 14.65 -2.45
N ALA A 76 -2.75 14.83 -1.54
CA ALA A 76 -2.45 15.11 -0.14
C ALA A 76 -1.72 13.93 0.52
N ILE A 77 -2.14 12.71 0.22
CA ILE A 77 -1.49 11.48 0.73
C ILE A 77 -0.07 11.36 0.17
N ILE A 78 0.13 11.56 -1.13
CA ILE A 78 1.48 11.52 -1.73
C ILE A 78 2.41 12.54 -1.07
N ARG A 79 1.91 13.75 -0.77
CA ARG A 79 2.68 14.75 -0.02
C ARG A 79 3.00 14.30 1.42
N GLN A 80 2.05 13.66 2.10
CA GLN A 80 2.28 13.13 3.45
C GLN A 80 3.30 11.98 3.45
N ILE A 81 3.24 11.07 2.48
CA ILE A 81 4.25 10.00 2.30
C ILE A 81 5.63 10.61 2.05
N THR A 82 5.71 11.64 1.21
CA THR A 82 7.00 12.31 0.95
C THR A 82 7.52 13.04 2.20
N ALA A 83 6.62 13.69 2.94
CA ALA A 83 6.97 14.37 4.19
C ALA A 83 7.32 13.39 5.31
N SER A 84 6.80 12.16 5.31
CA SER A 84 7.09 11.22 6.38
C SER A 84 8.52 10.73 6.41
N VAL A 85 9.15 10.67 5.24
CA VAL A 85 10.57 10.30 5.12
C VAL A 85 11.48 11.18 6.00
N THR A 86 11.07 12.41 6.36
CA THR A 86 11.90 13.28 7.22
C THR A 86 11.89 12.91 8.71
N PHE A 87 10.96 12.06 9.15
CA PHE A 87 10.87 11.61 10.55
C PHE A 87 10.99 10.09 10.70
N LEU A 88 11.09 9.35 9.60
CA LEU A 88 11.45 7.94 9.63
C LEU A 88 12.96 7.81 9.89
N PRO A 89 13.40 6.75 10.59
CA PRO A 89 14.82 6.44 10.74
C PRO A 89 15.52 6.31 9.38
N GLU A 90 16.78 6.72 9.31
CA GLU A 90 17.57 6.57 8.10
C GLU A 90 17.86 5.10 7.83
N LEU A 91 17.70 4.68 6.57
CA LEU A 91 18.01 3.33 6.13
C LEU A 91 19.49 3.28 5.74
N GLU A 92 20.33 2.73 6.62
CA GLU A 92 21.80 2.67 6.42
C GLU A 92 22.22 1.58 5.41
N ASP A 93 21.42 0.51 5.29
CA ASP A 93 21.76 -0.68 4.50
C ASP A 93 21.06 -0.73 3.13
N GLU A 94 21.60 -1.56 2.23
CA GLU A 94 20.89 -1.95 1.00
C GLU A 94 19.56 -2.62 1.35
N CYS A 95 18.47 -2.05 0.86
CA CYS A 95 17.12 -2.56 1.09
C CYS A 95 16.52 -3.18 -0.17
N THR A 96 15.67 -4.17 0.03
CA THR A 96 14.75 -4.71 -0.97
C THR A 96 13.32 -4.38 -0.57
N PHE A 97 12.37 -4.45 -1.51
CA PHE A 97 10.96 -4.30 -1.18
C PHE A 97 10.16 -5.51 -1.62
N ASN A 98 9.14 -5.86 -0.83
CA ASN A 98 8.19 -6.92 -1.12
C ASN A 98 6.78 -6.33 -1.14
N VAL A 99 5.99 -6.74 -2.14
CA VAL A 99 4.57 -6.37 -2.22
C VAL A 99 3.73 -7.55 -1.74
N LEU A 100 2.88 -7.31 -0.75
CA LEU A 100 1.95 -8.29 -0.20
C LEU A 100 0.52 -7.82 -0.39
N VAL A 101 -0.36 -8.78 -0.66
CA VAL A 101 -1.78 -8.52 -0.82
C VAL A 101 -2.55 -9.46 0.09
N TYR A 102 -3.42 -8.88 0.90
CA TYR A 102 -4.39 -9.61 1.70
C TYR A 102 -5.70 -9.60 0.94
N ALA A 103 -6.12 -10.79 0.53
CA ALA A 103 -7.33 -11.01 -0.22
C ALA A 103 -8.21 -12.09 0.44
N ASP A 104 -9.45 -12.21 -0.01
CA ASP A 104 -10.36 -13.29 0.39
C ASP A 104 -9.67 -14.65 0.14
N PRO A 105 -9.65 -15.57 1.12
CA PRO A 105 -9.09 -16.91 0.96
C PRO A 105 -9.69 -17.70 -0.21
N ASN A 106 -10.90 -17.36 -0.64
CA ASN A 106 -11.59 -18.01 -1.75
C ASN A 106 -11.29 -17.36 -3.12
N CYS A 107 -10.48 -16.30 -3.17
CA CYS A 107 -10.13 -15.65 -4.42
C CYS A 107 -9.16 -16.52 -5.24
N ARG A 108 -9.24 -16.45 -6.57
CA ARG A 108 -8.28 -17.13 -7.44
C ARG A 108 -6.95 -16.38 -7.38
N VAL A 109 -5.93 -17.05 -6.85
CA VAL A 109 -4.55 -16.58 -6.83
C VAL A 109 -3.90 -16.97 -8.17
N PRO A 110 -3.36 -16.02 -8.95
CA PRO A 110 -2.60 -16.32 -10.16
C PRO A 110 -1.32 -17.10 -9.85
N GLU A 111 -0.76 -17.80 -10.84
CA GLU A 111 0.47 -18.59 -10.68
C GLU A 111 1.69 -17.73 -10.31
N GLU A 112 1.70 -16.46 -10.70
CA GLU A 112 2.77 -15.52 -10.38
C GLU A 112 2.73 -15.01 -8.93
N TRP A 113 1.68 -15.37 -8.18
CA TRP A 113 1.50 -15.00 -6.77
C TRP A 113 1.54 -16.26 -5.90
N GLY A 114 2.22 -16.16 -4.75
CA GLY A 114 2.33 -17.25 -3.79
C GLY A 114 2.16 -16.76 -2.37
N ASP A 115 1.96 -17.72 -1.45
CA ASP A 115 1.88 -17.43 -0.03
C ASP A 115 3.21 -16.81 0.46
N SER A 116 3.08 -15.75 1.27
CA SER A 116 4.22 -15.03 1.83
C SER A 116 4.09 -14.87 3.34
N ARG A 117 5.23 -14.67 4.01
CA ARG A 117 5.29 -14.28 5.42
C ARG A 117 4.66 -12.90 5.61
N THR A 118 4.09 -12.60 6.78
CA THR A 118 3.41 -11.33 7.07
C THR A 118 4.36 -10.11 7.18
N HIS A 119 5.68 -10.34 7.07
CA HIS A 119 6.73 -9.34 7.20
C HIS A 119 6.55 -8.45 8.44
N GLU A 120 6.25 -9.05 9.60
CA GLU A 120 6.17 -8.30 10.86
C GLU A 120 7.53 -7.71 11.23
N ILE A 121 7.51 -6.48 11.74
CA ILE A 121 8.70 -5.80 12.23
C ILE A 121 9.02 -6.34 13.62
N THR A 122 10.27 -6.73 13.85
CA THR A 122 10.74 -7.26 15.13
C THR A 122 11.21 -6.12 16.04
N GLY A 123 10.89 -6.21 17.33
CA GLY A 123 11.35 -5.26 18.35
C GLY A 123 10.39 -4.09 18.59
N ALA A 124 10.93 -2.93 18.94
CA ALA A 124 10.15 -1.72 19.18
C ALA A 124 9.74 -1.08 17.84
N THR A 125 8.45 -0.79 17.71
CA THR A 125 7.85 -0.30 16.47
C THR A 125 7.02 0.93 16.77
N GLU A 126 7.12 1.93 15.90
CA GLU A 126 6.20 3.05 15.86
C GLU A 126 5.35 3.00 14.59
N SER A 127 4.20 3.65 14.63
CA SER A 127 3.28 3.70 13.50
C SER A 127 2.79 5.12 13.27
N VAL A 128 2.78 5.55 12.01
CA VAL A 128 2.24 6.84 11.60
C VAL A 128 1.09 6.63 10.64
N LYS A 129 -0.09 7.12 11.02
CA LYS A 129 -1.29 7.06 10.19
C LYS A 129 -1.39 8.29 9.31
N PHE A 130 -1.58 8.06 8.01
CA PHE A 130 -1.80 9.12 7.03
C PHE A 130 -3.29 9.46 6.91
N ARG A 131 -3.60 10.52 6.16
CA ARG A 131 -4.97 10.79 5.75
C ARG A 131 -5.47 9.65 4.88
N SER A 132 -6.75 9.34 5.00
CA SER A 132 -7.45 8.46 4.08
C SER A 132 -8.06 9.27 2.93
N PHE A 133 -8.33 8.57 1.84
CA PHE A 133 -9.15 9.08 0.75
C PHE A 133 -10.28 8.11 0.47
N SER A 134 -11.35 8.60 -0.15
CA SER A 134 -12.43 7.72 -0.60
C SER A 134 -12.92 8.09 -1.97
N THR A 135 -13.32 7.06 -2.70
CA THR A 135 -14.08 7.13 -3.95
C THR A 135 -15.55 6.86 -3.63
N THR A 136 -16.38 6.62 -4.65
CA THR A 136 -17.78 6.19 -4.44
C THR A 136 -17.88 4.79 -3.83
N ASN A 137 -16.92 3.91 -4.14
CA ASN A 137 -17.04 2.47 -3.85
C ASN A 137 -15.97 1.98 -2.86
N HIS A 138 -14.89 2.74 -2.68
CA HIS A 138 -13.73 2.30 -1.90
C HIS A 138 -13.23 3.45 -1.05
N ARG A 139 -12.92 3.14 0.20
CA ARG A 139 -12.12 3.98 1.09
C ARG A 139 -10.75 3.34 1.26
N VAL A 140 -9.71 4.16 1.24
CA VAL A 140 -8.33 3.71 1.43
C VAL A 140 -7.71 4.47 2.59
N ASP A 141 -7.34 3.74 3.63
CA ASP A 141 -6.57 4.24 4.76
C ASP A 141 -5.10 3.83 4.60
N ALA A 142 -4.17 4.75 4.81
CA ALA A 142 -2.75 4.50 4.69
C ALA A 142 -2.04 4.70 6.03
N LEU A 143 -1.05 3.86 6.32
CA LEU A 143 -0.16 4.00 7.47
C LEU A 143 1.21 3.42 7.14
N VAL A 144 2.22 3.85 7.89
CA VAL A 144 3.56 3.23 7.89
C VAL A 144 3.87 2.77 9.30
N GLU A 145 4.33 1.53 9.43
CA GLU A 145 5.01 1.04 10.63
C GLU A 145 6.51 1.00 10.34
N TYR A 146 7.32 1.40 11.30
CA TYR A 146 8.77 1.36 11.18
C TYR A 146 9.40 0.93 12.48
N LYS A 147 10.56 0.28 12.36
CA LYS A 147 11.38 -0.11 13.50
C LYS A 147 11.95 1.16 14.15
N TYR A 148 11.75 1.32 15.44
CA TYR A 148 12.28 2.44 16.22
C TYR A 148 13.24 1.90 17.29
N GLY A 149 14.50 2.35 17.25
CA GLY A 149 15.55 1.90 18.17
C GLY A 149 16.85 1.64 17.46
#